data_AF-A0AA39YG02-F1
#
_entry.id   AF-A0AA39YG02-F1
#
_cell.length_a   1.000
_cell.length_b   1.000
_cell.length_c   1.000
_cell.angle_alpha   90.00
_cell.angle_beta   90.00
_cell.angle_gamma   90.00
#
_symmetry.space_group_name_H-M   'P 1'
#
loop_
_entity.id
_entity.type
_entity.pdbx_description
1 polymer ?
#
loop_
_entity_poly.entity_id
_entity_poly.type
_entity_poly.pdbx_seq_one_letter_code
_entity_poly.pdbx_strand_id
1 'polypeptide(L)'
;MPPKRRASTRLQDSAAANGTSRKRAATEKTAPRRSPKDKKKNSPTSASTRKTSLVDLPDELLLMVFQHFRLAGFLYGPLEEQVFWYEDRLVLFQQRCDVLRNICHSCKSLCRVAQPLLYEVINCLNHPFRRFDFLRTLIRRKDLAAAVKEVHLRHEFEDPKKKMAAQYPEILEAAADVEIEMSRSFVGALRTGRCEAQIALALSLMPNLSYLNVCLDERFVEDYNWMFRLLRQSSFNMLQHGPVGPFANIKTLETSYGGMDYGYNPVFISDFVTLPNLREIMVRSAWSGESACGINWHPKENSSNITTINLDASSVTNEFIHKLLIACKAPKTFIYSWGGPPPVDSMHEFPDFMRALRVRKDTLETIRLDVVLKANYFESLAIDNEYLPPIGSFKDFSRLTELEVPGHLLLGSPLLDWQNFDGQHWPSFITDLDYTTLTDVFPSSLERLTIDCMGLEEDVTFLLPFLDEFTQHCAERLPNLKFVKLVVVDEDDFPLLQKVKKALEAHGIEVLVKDFIDEEGWEDDMEVRYGADGRKKITSRLIGDILHTWPHAAAQTTD
;
A
#
# COMPACT_ATOMS: atom_id res chain seq x y z
N MET A 1 -28.01 -7.59 32.25
CA MET A 1 -27.57 -7.28 33.63
C MET A 1 -26.41 -8.20 34.00
N PRO A 2 -25.17 -7.72 34.12
CA PRO A 2 -24.08 -8.49 34.70
C PRO A 2 -23.88 -8.14 36.19
N PRO A 3 -23.41 -9.06 37.05
CA PRO A 3 -23.20 -8.77 38.45
C PRO A 3 -21.87 -8.04 38.66
N LYS A 4 -21.96 -6.97 39.45
CA LYS A 4 -20.86 -6.20 40.04
C LYS A 4 -20.11 -7.07 41.06
N ARG A 5 -18.78 -7.07 41.00
CA ARG A 5 -17.93 -7.37 42.17
C ARG A 5 -17.17 -6.11 42.58
N ARG A 6 -17.38 -5.72 43.84
CA ARG A 6 -16.69 -4.65 44.56
C ARG A 6 -16.39 -5.15 45.97
N ALA A 7 -15.37 -4.53 46.57
CA ALA A 7 -14.90 -4.62 47.96
C ALA A 7 -13.85 -5.74 48.19
N SER A 8 -12.78 -5.56 48.97
CA SER A 8 -12.53 -4.59 50.04
C SER A 8 -11.03 -4.56 50.39
N THR A 9 -10.55 -3.36 50.74
CA THR A 9 -9.59 -2.94 51.80
C THR A 9 -9.24 -3.99 52.88
N ARG A 10 -8.13 -3.96 53.64
CA ARG A 10 -7.12 -2.96 54.10
C ARG A 10 -6.07 -3.75 54.91
N LEU A 11 -4.85 -3.26 55.06
CA LEU A 11 -4.13 -3.32 56.35
C LEU A 11 -3.05 -2.21 56.40
N GLN A 12 -3.20 -1.34 57.40
CA GLN A 12 -2.22 -0.36 57.92
C GLN A 12 -1.20 -1.13 58.80
N ASP A 13 -0.10 -0.64 59.37
CA ASP A 13 0.40 0.65 59.90
C ASP A 13 1.95 0.57 59.90
N SER A 14 2.79 1.61 59.91
CA SER A 14 3.07 2.56 61.01
C SER A 14 4.32 3.37 60.57
N ALA A 15 4.28 4.71 60.50
CA ALA A 15 4.56 5.71 61.54
C ALA A 15 6.04 5.87 61.94
N ALA A 16 6.65 7.03 61.61
CA ALA A 16 7.29 7.93 62.58
C ALA A 16 7.89 9.17 61.90
N ALA A 17 7.64 10.32 62.54
CA ALA A 17 8.03 11.66 62.16
C ALA A 17 9.48 12.00 62.48
N ASN A 18 10.05 13.01 61.80
CA ASN A 18 10.68 14.17 62.47
C ASN A 18 11.07 15.24 61.43
N GLY A 19 10.57 16.46 61.65
CA GLY A 19 11.00 17.65 60.93
C GLY A 19 12.23 18.30 61.55
N THR A 20 12.86 19.21 60.82
CA THR A 20 13.19 20.58 61.29
C THR A 20 13.85 21.40 60.18
N SER A 21 13.37 22.63 60.04
CA SER A 21 13.96 23.72 59.25
C SER A 21 15.27 24.25 59.85
N ARG A 22 16.20 24.76 59.02
CA ARG A 22 16.83 26.08 59.28
C ARG A 22 17.60 26.67 58.10
N LYS A 23 17.29 27.96 57.88
CA LYS A 23 17.89 28.98 57.01
C LYS A 23 19.37 29.28 57.31
N ARG A 24 20.10 29.79 56.31
CA ARG A 24 21.11 30.88 56.37
C ARG A 24 21.19 31.52 54.98
N ALA A 25 20.67 32.74 54.76
CA ALA A 25 21.16 34.07 55.14
C ALA A 25 22.14 34.66 54.10
N ALA A 26 21.70 35.78 53.51
CA ALA A 26 22.42 36.63 52.56
C ALA A 26 23.22 37.72 53.29
N THR A 27 24.28 38.22 52.63
CA THR A 27 24.79 39.58 52.87
C THR A 27 25.52 40.11 51.62
N GLU A 28 25.11 41.31 51.22
CA GLU A 28 25.71 42.17 50.18
C GLU A 28 27.13 42.63 50.53
N LYS A 29 27.92 42.98 49.51
CA LYS A 29 28.75 44.21 49.49
C LYS A 29 29.30 44.54 48.09
N THR A 30 28.75 45.63 47.52
CA THR A 30 29.42 46.79 46.88
C THR A 30 30.54 46.60 45.84
N ALA A 31 30.31 47.19 44.66
CA ALA A 31 31.22 47.42 43.52
C ALA A 31 32.39 48.39 43.84
N PRO A 32 33.33 48.60 42.87
CA PRO A 32 33.13 49.76 42.01
C PRO A 32 33.54 49.61 40.53
N ARG A 33 32.85 50.40 39.69
CA ARG A 33 33.21 50.77 38.31
C ARG A 33 34.54 51.54 38.26
N ARG A 34 35.40 51.27 37.27
CA ARG A 34 36.29 52.25 36.62
C ARG A 34 36.37 52.00 35.12
N SER A 35 36.32 53.10 34.38
CA SER A 35 36.19 53.29 32.93
C SER A 35 37.53 53.08 32.16
N PRO A 36 37.53 53.19 30.81
CA PRO A 36 38.46 52.51 29.90
C PRO A 36 39.80 53.25 29.73
N LYS A 37 40.86 52.51 29.41
CA LYS A 37 42.09 53.07 28.83
C LYS A 37 42.54 52.25 27.64
N ASP A 38 42.50 52.91 26.50
CA ASP A 38 43.20 52.58 25.27
C ASP A 38 44.64 52.16 25.51
N LYS A 39 45.02 50.99 24.98
CA LYS A 39 46.36 50.77 24.42
C LYS A 39 46.25 49.90 23.17
N LYS A 40 46.29 50.58 22.01
CA LYS A 40 46.79 50.04 20.75
C LYS A 40 48.12 49.31 21.01
N LYS A 41 48.18 48.03 20.68
CA LYS A 41 49.43 47.36 20.33
C LYS A 41 49.17 46.43 19.17
N ASN A 42 49.77 46.81 18.04
CA ASN A 42 49.84 46.06 16.81
C ASN A 42 50.38 44.66 17.08
N SER A 43 49.60 43.63 16.74
CA SER A 43 50.06 42.27 16.52
C SER A 43 49.76 41.90 15.07
N PRO A 44 50.62 41.08 14.43
CA PRO A 44 50.62 40.90 12.99
C PRO A 44 49.35 40.17 12.55
N THR A 45 48.83 40.59 11.41
CA THR A 45 47.79 39.96 10.60
C THR A 45 47.93 38.44 10.59
N SER A 46 47.21 37.77 11.49
CA SER A 46 46.82 36.38 11.28
C SER A 46 45.85 36.40 10.12
N ALA A 47 46.22 35.80 8.99
CA ALA A 47 45.27 35.46 7.96
C ALA A 47 44.12 34.69 8.64
N SER A 48 42.98 35.36 8.79
CA SER A 48 41.76 34.72 9.23
C SER A 48 41.44 33.70 8.17
N THR A 49 41.74 32.43 8.44
CA THR A 49 41.07 31.32 7.79
C THR A 49 39.60 31.54 8.06
N ARG A 50 38.89 32.15 7.09
CA ARG A 50 37.43 32.20 7.10
C ARG A 50 37.00 30.75 7.25
N LYS A 51 36.48 30.40 8.42
CA LYS A 51 35.81 29.12 8.63
C LYS A 51 34.65 29.13 7.64
N THR A 52 34.79 28.39 6.55
CA THR A 52 33.70 28.19 5.58
C THR A 52 32.56 27.54 6.35
N SER A 53 31.47 28.27 6.49
CA SER A 53 30.27 27.80 7.16
C SER A 53 29.30 27.27 6.12
N LEU A 54 28.47 26.30 6.52
CA LEU A 54 27.42 25.76 5.64
C LEU A 54 26.47 26.87 5.15
N VAL A 55 26.27 27.92 5.96
CA VAL A 55 25.42 29.08 5.61
C VAL A 55 26.02 29.98 4.53
N ASP A 56 27.30 29.79 4.19
CA ASP A 56 27.96 30.55 3.12
C ASP A 56 27.70 29.93 1.74
N LEU A 57 27.05 28.76 1.68
CA LEU A 57 26.65 28.11 0.43
C LEU A 57 25.38 28.78 -0.16
N PRO A 58 25.27 28.88 -1.49
CA PRO A 58 24.03 29.23 -2.17
C PRO A 58 22.88 28.29 -1.82
N ASP A 59 21.65 28.82 -1.84
CA ASP A 59 20.43 28.07 -1.53
C ASP A 59 20.26 26.85 -2.43
N GLU A 60 20.70 26.89 -3.69
CA GLU A 60 20.64 25.78 -4.63
C GLU A 60 21.55 24.62 -4.20
N LEU A 61 22.76 24.91 -3.71
CA LEU A 61 23.67 23.88 -3.21
C LEU A 61 23.18 23.31 -1.87
N LEU A 62 22.61 24.16 -1.00
CA LEU A 62 21.96 23.71 0.22
C LEU A 62 20.77 22.79 -0.09
N LEU A 63 19.98 23.13 -1.10
CA LEU A 63 18.85 22.31 -1.53
C LEU A 63 19.33 20.95 -2.04
N MET A 64 20.38 20.89 -2.86
CA MET A 64 20.97 19.62 -3.31
C MET A 64 21.41 18.75 -2.12
N VAL A 65 22.06 19.35 -1.11
CA VAL A 65 22.46 18.61 0.10
C VAL A 65 21.22 18.13 0.89
N PHE A 66 20.21 18.97 1.06
CA PHE A 66 19.04 18.62 1.86
C PHE A 66 18.08 17.66 1.15
N GLN A 67 18.12 17.57 -0.18
CA GLN A 67 17.35 16.60 -0.97
C GLN A 67 17.70 15.14 -0.65
N HIS A 68 18.88 14.87 -0.09
CA HIS A 68 19.19 13.52 0.44
C HIS A 68 18.29 13.10 1.61
N PHE A 69 17.66 14.07 2.29
CA PHE A 69 16.69 13.82 3.37
C PHE A 69 15.24 14.00 2.93
N ARG A 70 14.98 14.03 1.61
CA ARG A 70 13.64 14.25 1.05
C ARG A 70 12.66 13.20 1.55
N LEU A 71 11.43 13.66 1.82
CA LEU A 71 10.35 12.85 2.39
C LEU A 71 9.40 12.31 1.31
N ALA A 72 9.11 13.08 0.26
CA ALA A 72 8.19 12.64 -0.79
C ALA A 72 8.71 11.40 -1.51
N GLY A 73 7.84 10.40 -1.66
CA GLY A 73 8.11 9.11 -2.28
C GLY A 73 8.86 8.14 -1.37
N PHE A 74 9.21 8.54 -0.15
CA PHE A 74 10.05 7.72 0.72
C PHE A 74 9.30 6.52 1.32
N LEU A 75 8.06 6.70 1.75
CA LEU A 75 7.32 5.64 2.45
C LEU A 75 7.00 4.46 1.52
N TYR A 76 6.70 4.72 0.25
CA TYR A 76 6.15 3.71 -0.67
C TYR A 76 6.86 3.63 -2.03
N GLY A 77 7.89 4.44 -2.25
CA GLY A 77 8.73 4.35 -3.44
C GLY A 77 9.86 3.32 -3.31
N PRO A 78 10.58 3.03 -4.41
CA PRO A 78 11.80 2.24 -4.36
C PRO A 78 12.84 2.97 -3.51
N LEU A 79 13.52 2.23 -2.62
CA LEU A 79 14.56 2.74 -1.77
C LEU A 79 15.93 2.24 -2.25
N GLU A 80 16.93 3.11 -2.22
CA GLU A 80 18.33 2.69 -2.36
C GLU A 80 18.82 1.93 -1.11
N GLU A 81 18.19 2.21 0.03
CA GLU A 81 18.45 1.56 1.32
C GLU A 81 17.72 0.20 1.36
N GLN A 82 18.42 -0.87 1.73
CA GLN A 82 17.79 -2.15 2.02
C GLN A 82 16.89 -1.98 3.24
N VAL A 83 15.58 -2.03 3.02
CA VAL A 83 14.60 -2.02 4.10
C VAL A 83 13.72 -3.24 3.94
N PHE A 84 13.79 -4.13 4.93
CA PHE A 84 13.07 -5.40 4.94
C PHE A 84 11.62 -5.23 5.41
N TRP A 85 11.37 -4.27 6.32
CA TRP A 85 10.06 -4.09 6.97
C TRP A 85 9.48 -2.68 6.81
N TYR A 86 8.15 -2.58 6.80
CA TYR A 86 7.47 -1.28 6.71
C TYR A 86 7.69 -0.40 7.95
N GLU A 87 7.78 -1.01 9.14
CA GLU A 87 8.10 -0.35 10.41
C GLU A 87 9.48 0.33 10.33
N ASP A 88 10.45 -0.33 9.73
CA ASP A 88 11.79 0.24 9.52
C ASP A 88 11.73 1.44 8.57
N ARG A 89 10.89 1.41 7.53
CA ARG A 89 10.64 2.58 6.67
C ARG A 89 10.04 3.74 7.46
N LEU A 90 9.10 3.48 8.38
CA LEU A 90 8.53 4.52 9.24
C LEU A 90 9.58 5.11 10.19
N VAL A 91 10.47 4.30 10.74
CA VAL A 91 11.58 4.75 11.59
C VAL A 91 12.53 5.65 10.79
N LEU A 92 12.95 5.22 9.60
CA LEU A 92 13.82 6.01 8.72
C LEU A 92 13.14 7.31 8.27
N PHE A 93 11.84 7.26 7.95
CA PHE A 93 11.05 8.46 7.63
C PHE A 93 11.08 9.47 8.79
N GLN A 94 10.89 8.99 10.02
CA GLN A 94 10.93 9.83 11.21
C GLN A 94 12.33 10.41 11.45
N GLN A 95 13.40 9.63 11.22
CA GLN A 95 14.77 10.12 11.30
C GLN A 95 15.03 11.26 10.29
N ARG A 96 14.58 11.11 9.03
CA ARG A 96 14.68 12.16 8.00
C ARG A 96 13.90 13.42 8.40
N CYS A 97 12.70 13.25 8.95
CA CYS A 97 11.92 14.36 9.51
C CYS A 97 12.68 15.10 10.61
N ASP A 98 13.32 14.37 11.53
CA ASP A 98 14.05 14.95 12.65
C ASP A 98 15.33 15.66 12.18
N VAL A 99 16.04 15.12 11.19
CA VAL A 99 17.18 15.80 10.54
C VAL A 99 16.75 17.12 9.93
N LEU A 100 15.71 17.13 9.10
CA LEU A 100 15.19 18.36 8.48
C LEU A 100 14.71 19.37 9.53
N ARG A 101 14.05 18.90 10.60
CA ARG A 101 13.63 19.75 11.72
C ARG A 101 14.84 20.37 12.44
N ASN A 102 15.89 19.59 12.71
CA ASN A 102 17.11 20.08 13.35
C ASN A 102 17.85 21.11 12.47
N ILE A 103 17.88 20.90 11.17
CA ILE A 103 18.40 21.88 10.20
C ILE A 103 17.59 23.18 10.27
N CYS A 104 16.26 23.07 10.31
CA CYS A 104 15.38 24.24 10.45
C CYS A 104 15.61 25.03 11.74
N HIS A 105 15.95 24.35 12.84
CA HIS A 105 16.25 25.00 14.12
C HIS A 105 17.66 25.58 14.21
N SER A 106 18.56 25.23 13.29
CA SER A 106 19.96 25.66 13.34
C SER A 106 20.13 27.14 13.01
N CYS A 107 19.56 27.62 11.89
CA CYS A 107 19.51 29.06 11.59
C CYS A 107 18.43 29.39 10.54
N LYS A 108 18.10 30.69 10.40
CA LYS A 108 17.06 31.18 9.49
C LYS A 108 17.34 30.85 8.02
N SER A 109 18.60 30.89 7.57
CA SER A 109 18.97 30.62 6.18
C SER A 109 18.71 29.15 5.83
N LEU A 110 19.19 28.23 6.66
CA LEU A 110 18.96 26.80 6.46
C LEU A 110 17.47 26.44 6.60
N CYS A 111 16.77 27.08 7.54
CA CYS A 111 15.32 26.93 7.70
C CYS A 111 14.57 27.28 6.42
N ARG A 112 14.91 28.38 5.74
CA ARG A 112 14.25 28.78 4.49
C ARG A 112 14.31 27.68 3.42
N VAL A 113 15.44 26.96 3.33
CA VAL A 113 15.66 25.91 2.31
C VAL A 113 15.12 24.55 2.75
N ALA A 114 15.28 24.19 4.02
CA ALA A 114 14.88 22.87 4.54
C ALA A 114 13.39 22.78 4.87
N GLN A 115 12.74 23.90 5.24
CA GLN A 115 11.34 23.88 5.67
C GLN A 115 10.36 23.40 4.58
N PRO A 116 10.49 23.80 3.30
CA PRO A 116 9.66 23.24 2.23
C PRO A 116 9.79 21.71 2.11
N LEU A 117 11.00 21.15 2.25
CA LEU A 117 11.24 19.70 2.21
C LEU A 117 10.54 18.97 3.36
N LEU A 118 10.54 19.59 4.55
CA LEU A 118 9.85 19.05 5.73
C LEU A 118 8.31 19.03 5.57
N TYR A 119 7.76 19.92 4.72
CA TYR A 119 6.33 20.03 4.46
C TYR A 119 5.87 19.27 3.21
N GLU A 120 6.76 18.58 2.49
CA GLU A 120 6.38 17.82 1.29
C GLU A 120 5.37 16.70 1.57
N VAL A 121 5.43 16.10 2.77
CA VAL A 121 4.59 14.97 3.18
C VAL A 121 3.82 15.31 4.44
N ILE A 122 2.51 15.09 4.44
CA ILE A 122 1.66 15.28 5.62
C ILE A 122 1.02 13.95 6.01
N ASN A 123 1.37 13.48 7.20
CA ASN A 123 0.81 12.25 7.80
C ASN A 123 0.03 12.50 9.09
N CYS A 124 -0.23 13.77 9.44
CA CYS A 124 -0.78 14.15 10.73
C CYS A 124 -2.15 14.87 10.64
N LEU A 125 -2.78 14.90 9.46
CA LEU A 125 -4.10 15.53 9.31
C LEU A 125 -5.18 14.85 10.15
N ASN A 126 -4.96 13.62 10.62
CA ASN A 126 -5.90 12.92 11.48
C ASN A 126 -5.57 13.09 12.97
N HIS A 127 -4.38 13.58 13.32
CA HIS A 127 -4.00 13.88 14.71
C HIS A 127 -4.57 15.23 15.17
N PRO A 128 -5.36 15.28 16.26
CA PRO A 128 -6.20 16.44 16.57
C PRO A 128 -5.45 17.72 16.92
N PHE A 129 -4.44 17.61 17.79
CA PHE A 129 -3.69 18.77 18.25
C PHE A 129 -2.80 19.34 17.15
N ARG A 130 -2.36 18.49 16.21
CA ARG A 130 -1.46 18.88 15.12
C ARG A 130 -2.24 19.44 13.93
N ARG A 131 -3.43 18.90 13.64
CA ARG A 131 -4.27 19.31 12.50
C ARG A 131 -4.58 20.81 12.49
N PHE A 132 -4.95 21.41 13.63
CA PHE A 132 -5.26 22.84 13.71
C PHE A 132 -4.03 23.72 13.52
N ASP A 133 -2.91 23.41 14.18
CA ASP A 133 -1.64 24.13 14.01
C ASP A 133 -1.17 24.03 12.56
N PHE A 134 -1.38 22.87 11.94
CA PHE A 134 -1.04 22.63 10.55
C PHE A 134 -1.93 23.42 9.60
N LEU A 135 -3.26 23.37 9.77
CA LEU A 135 -4.22 24.18 9.00
C LEU A 135 -3.89 25.67 9.08
N ARG A 136 -3.64 26.18 10.28
CA ARG A 136 -3.24 27.56 10.51
C ARG A 136 -1.94 27.91 9.78
N THR A 137 -0.99 26.97 9.75
CA THR A 137 0.25 27.13 9.01
C THR A 137 -0.01 27.19 7.50
N LEU A 138 -0.80 26.27 6.94
CA LEU A 138 -1.15 26.27 5.52
C LEU A 138 -1.85 27.55 5.08
N ILE A 139 -2.79 28.05 5.89
CA ILE A 139 -3.52 29.31 5.62
C ILE A 139 -2.55 30.50 5.60
N ARG A 140 -1.60 30.56 6.55
CA ARG A 140 -0.67 31.69 6.72
C ARG A 140 0.55 31.62 5.81
N ARG A 141 0.98 30.43 5.41
CA ARG A 141 2.20 30.15 4.64
C ARG A 141 1.84 29.39 3.37
N LYS A 142 1.31 30.12 2.38
CA LYS A 142 0.95 29.58 1.07
C LYS A 142 2.14 28.93 0.34
N ASP A 143 3.36 29.40 0.61
CA ASP A 143 4.60 28.79 0.11
C ASP A 143 4.81 27.37 0.65
N LEU A 144 4.51 27.12 1.93
CA LEU A 144 4.57 25.78 2.52
C LEU A 144 3.40 24.91 2.07
N ALA A 145 2.21 25.49 1.91
CA ALA A 145 1.07 24.76 1.38
C ALA A 145 1.31 24.29 -0.07
N ALA A 146 1.99 25.11 -0.88
CA ALA A 146 2.45 24.74 -2.22
C ALA A 146 3.63 23.76 -2.22
N ALA A 147 4.35 23.59 -1.11
CA ALA A 147 5.42 22.59 -1.01
C ALA A 147 4.88 21.18 -0.79
N VAL A 148 3.64 21.04 -0.31
CA VAL A 148 2.99 19.74 -0.07
C VAL A 148 2.81 18.99 -1.39
N LYS A 149 3.27 17.74 -1.41
CA LYS A 149 3.17 16.81 -2.55
C LYS A 149 2.40 15.54 -2.19
N GLU A 150 2.42 15.14 -0.92
CA GLU A 150 1.85 13.87 -0.46
C GLU A 150 1.05 14.06 0.83
N VAL A 151 -0.12 13.44 0.88
CA VAL A 151 -0.99 13.41 2.06
C VAL A 151 -1.35 11.96 2.37
N HIS A 152 -1.15 11.57 3.62
CA HIS A 152 -1.56 10.27 4.16
C HIS A 152 -2.62 10.49 5.23
N LEU A 153 -3.82 9.99 4.97
CA LEU A 153 -4.96 10.03 5.88
C LEU A 153 -5.10 8.64 6.52
N ARG A 154 -4.99 8.55 7.85
CA ARG A 154 -5.20 7.32 8.66
C ARG A 154 -6.66 7.14 9.11
N HIS A 155 -7.08 5.93 9.47
CA HIS A 155 -8.44 5.66 9.94
C HIS A 155 -8.70 6.13 11.40
N GLU A 156 -8.37 7.37 11.75
CA GLU A 156 -8.57 7.92 13.10
C GLU A 156 -9.44 9.19 13.03
N PHE A 157 -10.76 8.99 13.06
CA PHE A 157 -11.73 10.08 13.14
C PHE A 157 -12.15 10.31 14.59
N GLU A 158 -11.82 11.49 15.11
CA GLU A 158 -12.22 11.88 16.46
C GLU A 158 -13.58 12.56 16.51
N ASP A 159 -14.19 12.49 17.70
CA ASP A 159 -15.37 13.27 18.02
C ASP A 159 -15.14 14.79 17.81
N PRO A 160 -16.13 15.52 17.28
CA PRO A 160 -16.01 16.95 17.04
C PRO A 160 -15.66 17.75 18.29
N LYS A 161 -14.52 18.46 18.27
CA LYS A 161 -14.08 19.32 19.39
C LYS A 161 -14.76 20.68 19.32
N LYS A 162 -15.88 20.80 20.04
CA LYS A 162 -16.66 22.04 20.15
C LYS A 162 -15.77 23.22 20.58
N LYS A 163 -16.04 24.40 20.00
CA LYS A 163 -15.37 25.70 20.28
C LYS A 163 -13.93 25.86 19.76
N MET A 164 -13.30 24.85 19.15
CA MET A 164 -11.95 25.01 18.58
C MET A 164 -11.92 26.02 17.43
N ALA A 165 -12.85 25.95 16.49
CA ALA A 165 -12.92 26.92 15.39
C ALA A 165 -13.23 28.36 15.86
N ALA A 166 -13.82 28.55 17.04
CA ALA A 166 -14.01 29.89 17.61
C ALA A 166 -12.69 30.50 18.11
N GLN A 167 -11.66 29.69 18.37
CA GLN A 167 -10.33 30.15 18.77
C GLN A 167 -9.46 30.55 17.57
N TYR A 168 -9.83 30.14 16.36
CA TYR A 168 -9.05 30.33 15.13
C TYR A 168 -9.95 30.90 14.02
N PRO A 169 -10.31 32.20 14.09
CA PRO A 169 -11.19 32.84 13.11
C PRO A 169 -10.64 32.74 11.67
N GLU A 170 -9.31 32.71 11.50
CA GLU A 170 -8.67 32.57 10.18
C GLU A 170 -9.06 31.29 9.43
N ILE A 171 -9.46 30.23 10.14
CA ILE A 171 -9.92 28.97 9.53
C ILE A 171 -11.31 29.16 8.90
N LEU A 172 -12.19 29.89 9.58
CA LEU A 172 -13.54 30.15 9.07
C LEU A 172 -13.51 31.14 7.90
N GLU A 173 -12.57 32.09 7.92
CA GLU A 173 -12.31 33.00 6.81
C GLU A 173 -11.80 32.23 5.59
N ALA A 174 -10.75 31.42 5.75
CA ALA A 174 -10.23 30.60 4.65
C ALA A 174 -11.28 29.64 4.06
N ALA A 175 -12.14 29.07 4.90
CA ALA A 175 -13.21 28.19 4.46
C ALA A 175 -14.31 28.88 3.66
N ALA A 176 -14.50 30.19 3.84
CA ALA A 176 -15.48 30.96 3.06
C ALA A 176 -15.03 31.13 1.61
N ASP A 177 -13.73 31.06 1.35
CA ASP A 177 -13.13 31.17 0.01
C ASP A 177 -13.07 29.82 -0.73
N VAL A 178 -13.41 28.71 -0.07
CA VAL A 178 -13.39 27.38 -0.69
C VAL A 178 -14.64 27.19 -1.54
N GLU A 179 -14.43 26.93 -2.82
CA GLU A 179 -15.48 26.51 -3.74
C GLU A 179 -15.86 25.05 -3.47
N ILE A 180 -16.96 24.86 -2.74
CA ILE A 180 -17.49 23.54 -2.37
C ILE A 180 -19.02 23.55 -2.31
N GLU A 181 -19.64 22.41 -2.66
CA GLU A 181 -21.07 22.20 -2.49
C GLU A 181 -21.49 22.44 -1.03
N MET A 182 -22.66 23.05 -0.81
CA MET A 182 -23.18 23.34 0.54
C MET A 182 -22.23 24.18 1.42
N SER A 183 -21.54 25.18 0.84
CA SER A 183 -20.54 26.04 1.50
C SER A 183 -20.94 26.57 2.90
N ARG A 184 -22.20 27.00 3.10
CA ARG A 184 -22.70 27.41 4.42
C ARG A 184 -22.66 26.29 5.46
N SER A 185 -23.05 25.08 5.06
CA SER A 185 -23.01 23.89 5.91
C SER A 185 -21.58 23.42 6.14
N PHE A 186 -20.69 23.60 5.17
CA PHE A 186 -19.25 23.32 5.30
C PHE A 186 -18.61 24.20 6.39
N VAL A 187 -18.84 25.51 6.33
CA VAL A 187 -18.41 26.45 7.38
C VAL A 187 -19.05 26.11 8.73
N GLY A 188 -20.32 25.67 8.73
CA GLY A 188 -21.00 25.15 9.92
C GLY A 188 -20.31 23.93 10.53
N ALA A 189 -19.89 22.97 9.70
CA ALA A 189 -19.18 21.76 10.13
C ALA A 189 -17.78 22.08 10.70
N LEU A 190 -17.07 23.02 10.09
CA LEU A 190 -15.81 23.53 10.66
C LEU A 190 -16.05 24.21 12.01
N ARG A 191 -17.12 25.02 12.14
CA ARG A 191 -17.47 25.69 13.40
C ARG A 191 -17.76 24.70 14.53
N THR A 192 -18.38 23.57 14.22
CA THR A 192 -18.64 22.50 15.20
C THR A 192 -17.44 21.59 15.44
N GLY A 193 -16.33 21.80 14.73
CA GLY A 193 -15.08 21.08 14.92
C GLY A 193 -15.07 19.70 14.27
N ARG A 194 -15.86 19.49 13.21
CA ARG A 194 -15.90 18.21 12.49
C ARG A 194 -14.58 17.94 11.78
N CYS A 195 -14.06 16.73 11.94
CA CYS A 195 -12.75 16.29 11.48
C CYS A 195 -12.65 16.25 9.95
N GLU A 196 -13.67 15.73 9.29
CA GLU A 196 -13.71 15.54 7.84
C GLU A 196 -13.83 16.86 7.07
N ALA A 197 -14.49 17.87 7.66
CA ALA A 197 -14.51 19.22 7.12
C ALA A 197 -13.12 19.89 7.18
N GLN A 198 -12.36 19.65 8.26
CA GLN A 198 -11.01 20.18 8.42
C GLN A 198 -10.03 19.56 7.42
N ILE A 199 -10.17 18.26 7.14
CA ILE A 199 -9.38 17.56 6.12
C ILE A 199 -9.67 18.15 4.73
N ALA A 200 -10.96 18.32 4.37
CA ALA A 200 -11.33 18.93 3.09
C ALA A 200 -10.77 20.36 2.95
N LEU A 201 -10.82 21.18 4.00
CA LEU A 201 -10.17 22.50 4.00
C LEU A 201 -8.67 22.39 3.78
N ALA A 202 -7.97 21.47 4.47
CA ALA A 202 -6.54 21.28 4.28
C ALA A 202 -6.19 20.95 2.82
N LEU A 203 -6.90 19.98 2.23
CA LEU A 203 -6.72 19.59 0.83
C LEU A 203 -6.96 20.77 -0.13
N SER A 204 -7.95 21.62 0.14
CA SER A 204 -8.22 22.81 -0.68
C SER A 204 -7.06 23.81 -0.74
N LEU A 205 -6.14 23.77 0.22
CA LEU A 205 -5.00 24.68 0.35
C LEU A 205 -3.72 24.16 -0.32
N MET A 206 -3.72 22.93 -0.87
CA MET A 206 -2.52 22.23 -1.34
C MET A 206 -2.52 22.10 -2.88
N PRO A 207 -2.14 23.15 -3.63
CA PRO A 207 -2.28 23.16 -5.08
C PRO A 207 -1.38 22.16 -5.82
N ASN A 208 -0.29 21.71 -5.19
CA ASN A 208 0.71 20.82 -5.79
C ASN A 208 0.60 19.37 -5.29
N LEU A 209 -0.51 19.01 -4.64
CA LEU A 209 -0.75 17.66 -4.16
C LEU A 209 -0.77 16.68 -5.35
N SER A 210 0.15 15.72 -5.33
CA SER A 210 0.31 14.72 -6.38
C SER A 210 0.03 13.29 -5.93
N TYR A 211 0.11 13.03 -4.63
CA TYR A 211 -0.12 11.72 -4.02
C TYR A 211 -1.12 11.84 -2.88
N LEU A 212 -2.16 11.01 -2.92
CA LEU A 212 -3.14 10.93 -1.85
C LEU A 212 -3.29 9.49 -1.41
N ASN A 213 -2.96 9.21 -0.15
CA ASN A 213 -3.23 7.95 0.52
C ASN A 213 -4.40 8.14 1.49
N VAL A 214 -5.38 7.26 1.40
CA VAL A 214 -6.58 7.28 2.24
C VAL A 214 -6.80 5.93 2.89
N CYS A 215 -6.75 5.91 4.20
CA CYS A 215 -7.07 4.75 5.02
C CYS A 215 -8.57 4.77 5.35
N LEU A 216 -9.26 3.68 5.00
CA LEU A 216 -10.71 3.58 4.91
C LEU A 216 -11.27 2.48 5.83
N ASP A 217 -12.52 2.65 6.24
CA ASP A 217 -13.38 1.64 6.86
C ASP A 217 -14.72 1.54 6.10
N GLU A 218 -15.66 0.77 6.63
CA GLU A 218 -17.00 0.62 6.09
C GLU A 218 -17.85 1.92 6.10
N ARG A 219 -17.45 2.95 6.86
CA ARG A 219 -18.15 4.25 7.00
C ARG A 219 -17.48 5.37 6.22
N PHE A 220 -16.66 5.04 5.22
CA PHE A 220 -15.94 6.05 4.43
C PHE A 220 -16.84 7.13 3.84
N VAL A 221 -18.10 6.83 3.56
CA VAL A 221 -19.07 7.79 2.99
C VAL A 221 -19.36 8.91 3.97
N GLU A 222 -19.59 8.59 5.25
CA GLU A 222 -19.77 9.57 6.31
C GLU A 222 -18.45 10.29 6.65
N ASP A 223 -17.37 9.52 6.75
CA ASP A 223 -16.07 9.97 7.24
C ASP A 223 -15.33 10.86 6.26
N TYR A 224 -15.62 10.77 4.95
CA TYR A 224 -14.98 11.58 3.91
C TYR A 224 -15.98 12.40 3.08
N ASN A 225 -17.22 12.58 3.55
CA ASN A 225 -18.28 13.30 2.84
C ASN A 225 -17.84 14.69 2.30
N TRP A 226 -17.17 15.50 3.12
CA TRP A 226 -16.70 16.83 2.69
C TRP A 226 -15.59 16.75 1.64
N MET A 227 -14.74 15.73 1.68
CA MET A 227 -13.74 15.50 0.64
C MET A 227 -14.41 15.14 -0.69
N PHE A 228 -15.41 14.25 -0.69
CA PHE A 228 -16.17 13.93 -1.90
C PHE A 228 -16.89 15.16 -2.48
N ARG A 229 -17.48 16.01 -1.63
CA ARG A 229 -18.10 17.27 -2.08
C ARG A 229 -17.09 18.22 -2.72
N LEU A 230 -15.91 18.36 -2.10
CA LEU A 230 -14.82 19.15 -2.68
C LEU A 230 -14.35 18.56 -4.01
N LEU A 231 -14.22 17.23 -4.09
CA LEU A 231 -13.78 16.52 -5.27
C LEU A 231 -14.76 16.71 -6.43
N ARG A 232 -16.06 16.50 -6.20
CA ARG A 232 -17.10 16.70 -7.22
C ARG A 232 -17.15 18.15 -7.72
N GLN A 233 -17.07 19.12 -6.81
CA GLN A 233 -17.00 20.54 -7.20
C GLN A 233 -15.74 20.85 -8.00
N SER A 234 -14.59 20.32 -7.57
CA SER A 234 -13.32 20.49 -8.29
C SER A 234 -13.38 19.86 -9.67
N SER A 235 -13.91 18.65 -9.81
CA SER A 235 -14.09 17.96 -11.09
C SER A 235 -15.01 18.74 -12.02
N PHE A 236 -16.10 19.30 -11.51
CA PHE A 236 -16.98 20.19 -12.28
C PHE A 236 -16.23 21.44 -12.77
N ASN A 237 -15.48 22.11 -11.89
CA ASN A 237 -14.69 23.28 -12.25
C ASN A 237 -13.60 22.95 -13.28
N MET A 238 -12.96 21.78 -13.16
CA MET A 238 -11.92 21.35 -14.10
C MET A 238 -12.46 21.14 -15.52
N LEU A 239 -13.70 20.68 -15.64
CA LEU A 239 -14.38 20.56 -16.94
C LEU A 239 -14.68 21.92 -17.57
N GLN A 240 -14.86 22.97 -16.77
CA GLN A 240 -15.21 24.31 -17.27
C GLN A 240 -13.98 25.21 -17.52
N HIS A 241 -12.95 25.09 -16.68
CA HIS A 241 -11.85 26.05 -16.60
C HIS A 241 -10.47 25.42 -16.83
N GLY A 242 -10.41 24.12 -17.12
CA GLY A 242 -9.15 23.37 -17.25
C GLY A 242 -8.64 22.82 -15.91
N PRO A 243 -7.52 22.09 -15.90
CA PRO A 243 -7.04 21.35 -14.73
C PRO A 243 -6.45 22.28 -13.66
N VAL A 244 -7.33 23.00 -12.96
CA VAL A 244 -7.02 23.89 -11.85
C VAL A 244 -7.84 23.46 -10.63
N GLY A 245 -7.25 23.50 -9.45
CA GLY A 245 -7.91 23.15 -8.20
C GLY A 245 -7.12 22.13 -7.37
N PRO A 246 -7.64 21.75 -6.20
CA PRO A 246 -6.89 20.98 -5.20
C PRO A 246 -6.57 19.55 -5.62
N PHE A 247 -7.35 18.99 -6.55
CA PHE A 247 -7.17 17.62 -7.04
C PHE A 247 -6.58 17.56 -8.46
N ALA A 248 -6.30 18.71 -9.07
CA ALA A 248 -5.89 18.78 -10.47
C ALA A 248 -4.54 18.10 -10.73
N ASN A 249 -3.65 18.08 -9.74
CA ASN A 249 -2.29 17.55 -9.86
C ASN A 249 -2.12 16.13 -9.31
N ILE A 250 -3.18 15.49 -8.82
CA ILE A 250 -3.11 14.12 -8.30
C ILE A 250 -2.73 13.18 -9.44
N LYS A 251 -1.66 12.41 -9.22
CA LYS A 251 -1.12 11.39 -10.11
C LYS A 251 -1.35 9.99 -9.58
N THR A 252 -1.30 9.83 -8.27
CA THR A 252 -1.44 8.53 -7.60
C THR A 252 -2.46 8.64 -6.47
N LEU A 253 -3.42 7.72 -6.47
CA LEU A 253 -4.36 7.50 -5.37
C LEU A 253 -4.07 6.13 -4.77
N GLU A 254 -3.82 6.10 -3.47
CA GLU A 254 -3.70 4.86 -2.72
C GLU A 254 -4.82 4.79 -1.68
N THR A 255 -5.43 3.61 -1.56
CA THR A 255 -6.39 3.31 -0.51
C THR A 255 -5.94 2.08 0.26
N SER A 256 -6.13 2.11 1.57
CA SER A 256 -5.78 0.98 2.45
C SER A 256 -6.87 0.79 3.49
N TYR A 257 -7.03 -0.42 4.01
CA TYR A 257 -7.96 -0.67 5.10
C TYR A 257 -7.35 -0.23 6.45
N GLY A 258 -8.14 0.41 7.31
CA GLY A 258 -7.74 0.78 8.66
C GLY A 258 -8.74 0.45 9.75
N GLY A 259 -9.86 -0.20 9.40
CA GLY A 259 -10.85 -0.66 10.36
C GLY A 259 -10.41 -1.96 11.07
N MET A 260 -11.26 -2.45 11.97
CA MET A 260 -11.00 -3.65 12.77
C MET A 260 -11.78 -4.89 12.31
N ASP A 261 -12.91 -4.73 11.60
CA ASP A 261 -13.91 -5.79 11.45
C ASP A 261 -14.22 -6.19 9.99
N TYR A 262 -14.45 -5.23 9.08
CA TYR A 262 -14.86 -5.49 7.69
C TYR A 262 -14.14 -4.53 6.74
N GLY A 263 -13.40 -5.04 5.75
CA GLY A 263 -12.71 -4.23 4.72
C GLY A 263 -13.63 -3.20 4.03
N TYR A 264 -13.06 -2.25 3.29
CA TYR A 264 -13.83 -1.14 2.69
C TYR A 264 -14.27 -1.43 1.25
N ASN A 265 -15.38 -0.79 0.83
CA ASN A 265 -15.90 -0.93 -0.52
C ASN A 265 -15.01 -0.21 -1.55
N PRO A 266 -14.56 -0.89 -2.63
CA PRO A 266 -13.64 -0.31 -3.61
C PRO A 266 -14.29 0.81 -4.45
N VAL A 267 -15.62 0.96 -4.44
CA VAL A 267 -16.34 2.05 -5.13
C VAL A 267 -15.94 3.45 -4.61
N PHE A 268 -15.24 3.55 -3.48
CA PHE A 268 -14.59 4.79 -3.03
C PHE A 268 -13.85 5.53 -4.16
N ILE A 269 -13.17 4.81 -5.06
CA ILE A 269 -12.37 5.43 -6.12
C ILE A 269 -13.21 6.09 -7.23
N SER A 270 -14.53 5.84 -7.27
CA SER A 270 -15.41 6.24 -8.37
C SER A 270 -15.42 7.75 -8.68
N ASP A 271 -15.34 8.60 -7.66
CA ASP A 271 -15.26 10.05 -7.84
C ASP A 271 -13.85 10.52 -8.30
N PHE A 272 -12.81 9.70 -8.10
CA PHE A 272 -11.42 10.02 -8.44
C PHE A 272 -11.02 9.60 -9.86
N VAL A 273 -11.61 8.53 -10.42
CA VAL A 273 -11.18 7.98 -11.71
C VAL A 273 -11.22 8.98 -12.87
N THR A 274 -12.03 10.04 -12.76
CA THR A 274 -12.17 11.08 -13.79
C THR A 274 -11.16 12.22 -13.67
N LEU A 275 -10.27 12.19 -12.67
CA LEU A 275 -9.25 13.21 -12.49
C LEU A 275 -8.28 13.24 -13.68
N PRO A 276 -7.97 14.44 -14.22
CA PRO A 276 -7.30 14.57 -15.51
C PRO A 276 -5.85 14.06 -15.49
N ASN A 277 -5.16 14.15 -14.34
CA ASN A 277 -3.76 13.76 -14.21
C ASN A 277 -3.54 12.46 -13.44
N LEU A 278 -4.61 11.79 -13.00
CA LEU A 278 -4.51 10.53 -12.28
C LEU A 278 -4.02 9.43 -13.23
N ARG A 279 -2.91 8.79 -12.88
CA ARG A 279 -2.24 7.74 -13.65
C ARG A 279 -2.24 6.39 -12.93
N GLU A 280 -2.27 6.41 -11.61
CA GLU A 280 -2.06 5.21 -10.82
C GLU A 280 -3.11 5.12 -9.71
N ILE A 281 -3.68 3.94 -9.56
CA ILE A 281 -4.50 3.59 -8.39
C ILE A 281 -3.92 2.36 -7.72
N MET A 282 -3.83 2.42 -6.40
CA MET A 282 -3.40 1.32 -5.54
C MET A 282 -4.51 1.09 -4.52
N VAL A 283 -5.32 0.06 -4.74
CA VAL A 283 -6.44 -0.31 -3.89
C VAL A 283 -6.01 -1.50 -3.06
N ARG A 284 -5.70 -1.27 -1.80
CA ARG A 284 -5.18 -2.29 -0.88
C ARG A 284 -6.26 -2.75 0.08
N SER A 285 -6.39 -4.06 0.31
CA SER A 285 -7.29 -4.61 1.32
C SER A 285 -8.75 -4.17 1.17
N ALA A 286 -9.21 -3.92 -0.06
CA ALA A 286 -10.62 -3.64 -0.31
C ALA A 286 -11.43 -4.93 -0.27
N TRP A 287 -12.55 -4.92 0.46
CA TRP A 287 -13.50 -6.04 0.54
C TRP A 287 -14.91 -5.50 0.30
N SER A 288 -15.75 -6.29 -0.38
CA SER A 288 -17.17 -6.03 -0.75
C SER A 288 -17.39 -5.73 -2.24
N GLY A 289 -18.57 -6.11 -2.74
CA GLY A 289 -19.09 -5.70 -4.06
C GLY A 289 -19.79 -4.34 -4.01
N GLU A 290 -19.96 -3.70 -5.17
CA GLU A 290 -20.53 -2.34 -5.27
C GLU A 290 -21.89 -2.16 -4.57
N SER A 291 -22.74 -3.19 -4.63
CA SER A 291 -24.09 -3.18 -4.06
C SER A 291 -24.14 -3.10 -2.54
N ALA A 292 -23.05 -3.47 -1.85
CA ALA A 292 -23.03 -3.54 -0.39
C ALA A 292 -23.07 -2.16 0.29
N CYS A 293 -22.59 -1.10 -0.38
CA CYS A 293 -22.53 0.25 0.18
C CYS A 293 -23.63 1.20 -0.33
N GLY A 294 -24.57 0.71 -1.14
CA GLY A 294 -25.65 1.52 -1.73
C GLY A 294 -25.20 2.52 -2.80
N ILE A 295 -23.93 2.47 -3.24
CA ILE A 295 -23.41 3.30 -4.33
C ILE A 295 -23.39 2.46 -5.61
N ASN A 296 -24.20 2.86 -6.59
CA ASN A 296 -24.16 2.28 -7.94
C ASN A 296 -23.22 3.08 -8.83
N TRP A 297 -22.07 2.51 -9.16
CA TRP A 297 -21.11 3.14 -10.06
C TRP A 297 -21.33 2.73 -11.51
N HIS A 298 -21.47 3.71 -12.40
CA HIS A 298 -21.59 3.51 -13.84
C HIS A 298 -20.58 4.43 -14.56
N PRO A 299 -19.31 4.01 -14.69
CA PRO A 299 -18.30 4.85 -15.27
C PRO A 299 -18.58 5.12 -16.75
N LYS A 300 -18.28 6.34 -17.19
CA LYS A 300 -18.23 6.65 -18.62
C LYS A 300 -17.01 5.97 -19.22
N GLU A 301 -17.20 5.27 -20.33
CA GLU A 301 -16.12 4.61 -21.06
C GLU A 301 -15.02 5.60 -21.47
N ASN A 302 -13.75 5.19 -21.35
CA ASN A 302 -12.57 5.96 -21.73
C ASN A 302 -12.48 7.35 -21.04
N SER A 303 -13.11 7.52 -19.88
CA SER A 303 -13.09 8.78 -19.12
C SER A 303 -11.85 8.96 -18.25
N SER A 304 -11.10 7.88 -18.00
CA SER A 304 -9.96 7.88 -17.10
C SER A 304 -8.62 7.77 -17.84
N ASN A 305 -7.63 8.43 -17.25
CA ASN A 305 -6.24 8.53 -17.71
C ASN A 305 -5.29 7.56 -16.99
N ILE A 306 -5.85 6.69 -16.14
CA ILE A 306 -5.13 5.67 -15.37
C ILE A 306 -4.43 4.69 -16.32
N THR A 307 -3.14 4.46 -16.05
CA THR A 307 -2.28 3.51 -16.76
C THR A 307 -1.89 2.32 -15.88
N THR A 308 -1.92 2.47 -14.56
CA THR A 308 -1.54 1.43 -13.60
C THR A 308 -2.67 1.19 -12.62
N ILE A 309 -3.15 -0.04 -12.57
CA ILE A 309 -4.15 -0.52 -11.62
C ILE A 309 -3.47 -1.57 -10.75
N ASN A 310 -3.43 -1.34 -9.45
CA ASN A 310 -2.98 -2.32 -8.49
C ASN A 310 -4.09 -2.58 -7.47
N LEU A 311 -4.62 -3.80 -7.48
CA LEU A 311 -5.57 -4.31 -6.51
C LEU A 311 -4.80 -5.25 -5.59
N ASP A 312 -4.30 -4.73 -4.48
CA ASP A 312 -3.38 -5.43 -3.59
C ASP A 312 -4.15 -6.05 -2.43
N ALA A 313 -3.90 -7.32 -2.11
CA ALA A 313 -4.60 -8.08 -1.08
C ALA A 313 -6.12 -7.76 -1.01
N SER A 314 -6.80 -7.71 -2.16
CA SER A 314 -8.19 -7.22 -2.28
C SER A 314 -9.15 -8.30 -2.77
N SER A 315 -10.43 -8.21 -2.40
CA SER A 315 -11.48 -9.14 -2.82
C SER A 315 -12.64 -8.35 -3.42
N VAL A 316 -12.54 -8.06 -4.72
CA VAL A 316 -13.49 -7.25 -5.50
C VAL A 316 -14.19 -8.11 -6.55
N THR A 317 -15.36 -7.67 -7.02
CA THR A 317 -16.13 -8.44 -8.00
C THR A 317 -15.59 -8.27 -9.43
N ASN A 318 -15.82 -9.27 -10.29
CA ASN A 318 -15.52 -9.18 -11.73
C ASN A 318 -16.20 -7.98 -12.40
N GLU A 319 -17.41 -7.63 -11.97
CA GLU A 319 -18.13 -6.46 -12.47
C GLU A 319 -17.43 -5.14 -12.11
N PHE A 320 -16.86 -5.04 -10.90
CA PHE A 320 -16.06 -3.86 -10.53
C PHE A 320 -14.81 -3.75 -11.40
N ILE A 321 -14.08 -4.86 -11.61
CA ILE A 321 -12.90 -4.91 -12.49
C ILE A 321 -13.27 -4.49 -13.91
N HIS A 322 -14.37 -5.03 -14.44
CA HIS A 322 -14.90 -4.70 -15.76
C HIS A 322 -15.21 -3.20 -15.89
N LYS A 323 -15.94 -2.62 -14.93
CA LYS A 323 -16.27 -1.18 -14.89
C LYS A 323 -15.01 -0.31 -14.81
N LEU A 324 -14.06 -0.68 -13.96
CA LEU A 324 -12.80 0.03 -13.80
C LEU A 324 -11.99 0.03 -15.12
N LEU A 325 -11.87 -1.11 -15.78
CA LEU A 325 -11.17 -1.22 -17.06
C LEU A 325 -11.90 -0.48 -18.19
N ILE A 326 -13.24 -0.51 -18.24
CA ILE A 326 -14.04 0.29 -19.17
C ILE A 326 -13.78 1.80 -18.97
N ALA A 327 -13.66 2.26 -17.73
CA ALA A 327 -13.37 3.67 -17.44
C ALA A 327 -12.02 4.13 -18.01
N CYS A 328 -11.00 3.27 -17.96
CA CYS A 328 -9.62 3.60 -18.33
C CYS A 328 -9.41 3.61 -19.85
N LYS A 329 -8.87 4.70 -20.41
CA LYS A 329 -8.66 4.81 -21.86
C LYS A 329 -7.64 3.80 -22.42
N ALA A 330 -6.52 3.62 -21.72
CA ALA A 330 -5.43 2.74 -22.15
C ALA A 330 -4.60 2.28 -20.94
N PRO A 331 -5.17 1.44 -20.05
CA PRO A 331 -4.39 0.85 -18.97
C PRO A 331 -3.30 -0.05 -19.54
N LYS A 332 -2.11 0.04 -18.94
CA LYS A 332 -0.89 -0.69 -19.32
C LYS A 332 -0.58 -1.80 -18.33
N THR A 333 -0.75 -1.52 -17.05
CA THR A 333 -0.37 -2.43 -15.97
C THR A 333 -1.60 -2.76 -15.13
N PHE A 334 -1.85 -4.06 -14.97
CA PHE A 334 -2.87 -4.59 -14.09
C PHE A 334 -2.23 -5.58 -13.11
N ILE A 335 -2.29 -5.27 -11.82
CA ILE A 335 -1.79 -6.10 -10.74
C ILE A 335 -2.99 -6.46 -9.89
N TYR A 336 -3.15 -7.76 -9.61
CA TYR A 336 -4.18 -8.22 -8.71
C TYR A 336 -3.62 -9.29 -7.76
N SER A 337 -3.57 -8.95 -6.48
CA SER A 337 -3.34 -9.85 -5.36
C SER A 337 -4.62 -10.02 -4.54
N TRP A 338 -4.99 -11.26 -4.22
CA TRP A 338 -6.26 -11.56 -3.55
C TRP A 338 -6.15 -11.43 -2.02
N GLY A 339 -7.18 -10.87 -1.38
CA GLY A 339 -7.17 -10.55 0.06
C GLY A 339 -7.74 -11.59 1.00
N GLY A 340 -8.57 -12.52 0.48
CA GLY A 340 -9.36 -13.47 1.25
C GLY A 340 -10.60 -13.94 0.48
N PRO A 341 -11.41 -14.87 1.04
CA PRO A 341 -12.61 -15.38 0.39
C PRO A 341 -13.53 -14.21 -0.01
N PRO A 342 -13.95 -14.11 -1.27
CA PRO A 342 -14.72 -12.97 -1.73
C PRO A 342 -16.13 -12.98 -1.12
N PRO A 343 -16.78 -11.81 -1.06
CA PRO A 343 -18.21 -11.74 -0.80
C PRO A 343 -18.93 -12.29 -2.04
N VAL A 344 -19.32 -13.57 -1.97
CA VAL A 344 -20.27 -14.28 -2.84
C VAL A 344 -19.90 -14.35 -4.35
N ASP A 345 -19.79 -15.58 -4.85
CA ASP A 345 -19.90 -16.03 -6.25
C ASP A 345 -18.91 -15.58 -7.35
N SER A 346 -18.04 -14.57 -7.17
CA SER A 346 -17.32 -14.01 -8.35
C SER A 346 -15.89 -14.52 -8.64
N MET A 347 -15.12 -15.06 -7.69
CA MET A 347 -13.70 -15.36 -7.95
C MET A 347 -13.44 -16.68 -8.71
N HIS A 348 -14.28 -17.70 -8.53
CA HIS A 348 -14.18 -18.97 -9.27
C HIS A 348 -14.68 -18.84 -10.72
N GLU A 349 -15.36 -17.74 -11.04
CA GLU A 349 -15.80 -17.42 -12.40
C GLU A 349 -14.64 -16.82 -13.22
N PHE A 350 -13.54 -17.55 -13.36
CA PHE A 350 -12.43 -17.15 -14.23
C PHE A 350 -12.85 -16.78 -15.67
N PRO A 351 -13.85 -17.42 -16.29
CA PRO A 351 -14.38 -16.95 -17.57
C PRO A 351 -14.86 -15.49 -17.55
N ASP A 352 -15.47 -15.06 -16.46
CA ASP A 352 -16.01 -13.70 -16.28
C ASP A 352 -14.90 -12.71 -15.90
N PHE A 353 -13.94 -13.14 -15.07
CA PHE A 353 -12.72 -12.38 -14.83
C PHE A 353 -11.94 -12.11 -16.13
N MET A 354 -11.71 -13.14 -16.95
CA MET A 354 -11.05 -12.98 -18.24
C MET A 354 -11.86 -12.14 -19.21
N ARG A 355 -13.20 -12.22 -19.18
CA ARG A 355 -14.07 -11.33 -19.95
C ARG A 355 -13.85 -9.87 -19.53
N ALA A 356 -13.74 -9.60 -18.24
CA ALA A 356 -13.45 -8.28 -17.70
C ALA A 356 -12.09 -7.75 -18.19
N LEU A 357 -11.02 -8.55 -18.08
CA LEU A 357 -9.68 -8.19 -18.57
C LEU A 357 -9.65 -7.91 -20.08
N ARG A 358 -10.37 -8.73 -20.87
CA ARG A 358 -10.39 -8.63 -22.34
C ARG A 358 -10.94 -7.33 -22.88
N VAL A 359 -11.67 -6.55 -22.07
CA VAL A 359 -12.08 -5.18 -22.42
C VAL A 359 -10.88 -4.32 -22.84
N ARG A 360 -9.71 -4.55 -22.25
CA ARG A 360 -8.47 -3.79 -22.49
C ARG A 360 -7.31 -4.65 -22.99
N LYS A 361 -7.63 -5.76 -23.66
CA LYS A 361 -6.64 -6.67 -24.25
C LYS A 361 -5.64 -6.00 -25.20
N ASP A 362 -6.06 -4.93 -25.87
CA ASP A 362 -5.26 -4.21 -26.86
C ASP A 362 -4.40 -3.09 -26.25
N THR A 363 -4.40 -2.92 -24.92
CA THR A 363 -3.61 -1.88 -24.24
C THR A 363 -2.75 -2.40 -23.10
N LEU A 364 -3.16 -3.50 -22.45
CA LEU A 364 -2.42 -4.11 -21.34
C LEU A 364 -1.07 -4.67 -21.83
N GLU A 365 -0.01 -4.21 -21.17
CA GLU A 365 1.40 -4.55 -21.42
C GLU A 365 1.96 -5.47 -20.31
N THR A 366 1.47 -5.29 -19.08
CA THR A 366 1.85 -6.08 -17.91
C THR A 366 0.61 -6.55 -17.16
N ILE A 367 0.50 -7.87 -16.92
CA ILE A 367 -0.49 -8.46 -16.02
C ILE A 367 0.28 -9.23 -14.94
N ARG A 368 -0.03 -8.95 -13.67
CA ARG A 368 0.49 -9.72 -12.54
C ARG A 368 -0.65 -10.20 -11.68
N LEU A 369 -0.76 -11.51 -11.55
CA LEU A 369 -1.71 -12.18 -10.69
C LEU A 369 -0.88 -12.80 -9.57
N ASP A 370 -1.17 -12.40 -8.34
CA ASP A 370 -0.44 -12.87 -7.17
C ASP A 370 -1.44 -13.55 -6.23
N VAL A 371 -1.20 -14.83 -5.96
CA VAL A 371 -2.02 -15.64 -5.05
C VAL A 371 -1.19 -16.10 -3.85
N VAL A 372 0.11 -15.81 -3.81
CA VAL A 372 1.08 -16.57 -2.99
C VAL A 372 0.79 -16.46 -1.50
N LEU A 373 0.40 -15.27 -1.04
CA LEU A 373 0.07 -15.03 0.38
C LEU A 373 -1.31 -15.58 0.80
N LYS A 374 -2.12 -16.11 -0.12
CA LYS A 374 -3.48 -16.60 0.11
C LYS A 374 -3.81 -17.91 -0.63
N ALA A 375 -2.79 -18.69 -1.02
CA ALA A 375 -2.95 -20.05 -1.55
C ALA A 375 -3.96 -20.86 -0.72
N ASN A 376 -3.98 -20.66 0.60
CA ASN A 376 -4.96 -21.17 1.56
C ASN A 376 -6.43 -21.16 1.12
N TYR A 377 -6.91 -20.12 0.43
CA TYR A 377 -8.31 -20.09 -0.03
C TYR A 377 -8.51 -21.03 -1.22
N PHE A 378 -7.66 -20.95 -2.24
CA PHE A 378 -7.74 -21.85 -3.39
C PHE A 378 -7.43 -23.31 -3.00
N GLU A 379 -6.57 -23.50 -2.01
CA GLU A 379 -6.31 -24.78 -1.35
C GLU A 379 -7.51 -25.30 -0.58
N SER A 380 -8.20 -24.45 0.18
CA SER A 380 -9.44 -24.86 0.84
C SER A 380 -10.50 -25.31 -0.16
N LEU A 381 -10.62 -24.65 -1.32
CA LEU A 381 -11.52 -25.08 -2.39
C LEU A 381 -11.14 -26.46 -2.94
N ALA A 382 -9.84 -26.70 -3.15
CA ALA A 382 -9.35 -27.99 -3.62
C ALA A 382 -9.60 -29.11 -2.59
N ILE A 383 -9.42 -28.81 -1.30
CA ILE A 383 -9.69 -29.71 -0.17
C ILE A 383 -11.19 -30.02 -0.08
N ASP A 384 -12.05 -29.02 -0.27
CA ASP A 384 -13.50 -29.16 -0.26
C ASP A 384 -14.06 -29.84 -1.54
N ASN A 385 -13.18 -30.34 -2.43
CA ASN A 385 -13.53 -30.94 -3.72
C ASN A 385 -14.33 -30.00 -4.64
N GLU A 386 -14.10 -28.69 -4.54
CA GLU A 386 -14.65 -27.75 -5.49
C GLU A 386 -13.72 -27.66 -6.71
N TYR A 387 -14.28 -27.96 -7.89
CA TYR A 387 -13.55 -27.83 -9.15
C TYR A 387 -13.24 -26.36 -9.44
N LEU A 388 -11.96 -26.03 -9.57
CA LEU A 388 -11.51 -24.72 -10.04
C LEU A 388 -11.02 -24.87 -11.49
N PRO A 389 -11.66 -24.21 -12.48
CA PRO A 389 -11.19 -24.28 -13.86
C PRO A 389 -9.81 -23.58 -14.01
N PRO A 390 -9.07 -23.87 -15.08
CA PRO A 390 -7.95 -23.03 -15.51
C PRO A 390 -8.40 -21.58 -15.70
N ILE A 391 -7.51 -20.62 -15.44
CA ILE A 391 -7.82 -19.19 -15.57
C ILE A 391 -8.19 -18.77 -16.99
N GLY A 392 -7.70 -19.50 -17.99
CA GLY A 392 -8.04 -19.32 -19.39
C GLY A 392 -6.93 -18.67 -20.23
N SER A 393 -7.28 -18.30 -21.46
CA SER A 393 -6.30 -17.87 -22.47
C SER A 393 -6.05 -16.36 -22.50
N PHE A 394 -4.75 -16.00 -22.54
CA PHE A 394 -4.20 -14.66 -22.73
C PHE A 394 -3.79 -14.39 -24.19
N LYS A 395 -4.03 -15.29 -25.13
CA LYS A 395 -3.64 -15.14 -26.54
C LYS A 395 -4.14 -13.86 -27.21
N ASP A 396 -5.33 -13.40 -26.82
CA ASP A 396 -5.95 -12.22 -27.42
C ASP A 396 -5.30 -10.89 -26.97
N PHE A 397 -4.37 -10.92 -26.01
CA PHE A 397 -3.72 -9.73 -25.46
C PHE A 397 -2.49 -9.36 -26.31
N SER A 398 -2.76 -8.69 -27.43
CA SER A 398 -1.77 -8.39 -28.48
C SER A 398 -0.56 -7.54 -28.05
N ARG A 399 -0.65 -6.86 -26.91
CA ARG A 399 0.42 -6.00 -26.35
C ARG A 399 1.04 -6.53 -25.07
N LEU A 400 0.58 -7.68 -24.57
CA LEU A 400 1.07 -8.23 -23.32
C LEU A 400 2.52 -8.68 -23.51
N THR A 401 3.43 -7.99 -22.83
CA THR A 401 4.87 -8.29 -22.86
C THR A 401 5.36 -8.92 -21.58
N GLU A 402 4.65 -8.71 -20.46
CA GLU A 402 5.00 -9.27 -19.16
C GLU A 402 3.77 -9.91 -18.50
N LEU A 403 3.91 -11.19 -18.13
CA LEU A 403 2.89 -11.94 -17.42
C LEU A 403 3.50 -12.58 -16.18
N GLU A 404 2.87 -12.36 -15.05
CA GLU A 404 3.12 -13.08 -13.81
C GLU A 404 1.82 -13.78 -13.39
N VAL A 405 1.90 -15.10 -13.24
CA VAL A 405 0.73 -15.93 -12.98
C VAL A 405 1.12 -17.16 -12.14
N PRO A 406 0.33 -17.54 -11.14
CA PRO A 406 0.54 -18.77 -10.40
C PRO A 406 0.24 -20.01 -11.25
N GLY A 407 1.07 -21.03 -11.09
CA GLY A 407 0.98 -22.30 -11.81
C GLY A 407 -0.36 -22.99 -11.57
N HIS A 408 -0.87 -22.96 -10.34
CA HIS A 408 -2.18 -23.53 -10.02
C HIS A 408 -3.35 -22.80 -10.71
N LEU A 409 -3.23 -21.50 -11.02
CA LEU A 409 -4.23 -20.79 -11.83
C LEU A 409 -4.14 -21.17 -13.31
N LEU A 410 -2.94 -21.50 -13.83
CA LEU A 410 -2.76 -21.98 -15.20
C LEU A 410 -3.37 -23.37 -15.41
N LEU A 411 -3.24 -24.26 -14.44
CA LEU A 411 -3.76 -25.63 -14.53
C LEU A 411 -5.22 -25.75 -14.06
N GLY A 412 -5.67 -24.81 -13.22
CA GLY A 412 -6.85 -25.00 -12.39
C GLY A 412 -6.57 -25.97 -11.23
N SER A 413 -7.61 -26.23 -10.43
CA SER A 413 -7.63 -27.29 -9.43
C SER A 413 -8.56 -28.40 -9.90
N PRO A 414 -8.07 -29.40 -10.65
CA PRO A 414 -8.86 -30.59 -10.94
C PRO A 414 -9.19 -31.32 -9.63
N LEU A 415 -10.28 -32.10 -9.64
CA LEU A 415 -10.71 -32.84 -8.46
C LEU A 415 -9.60 -33.81 -8.02
N LEU A 416 -9.30 -33.81 -6.72
CA LEU A 416 -8.27 -34.64 -6.11
C LEU A 416 -8.84 -36.01 -5.75
N ASP A 417 -8.10 -37.07 -6.04
CA ASP A 417 -8.49 -38.45 -5.71
C ASP A 417 -8.22 -38.78 -4.24
N TRP A 418 -8.96 -38.10 -3.36
CA TRP A 418 -8.87 -38.31 -1.91
C TRP A 418 -9.17 -39.75 -1.49
N GLN A 419 -9.82 -40.56 -2.34
CA GLN A 419 -10.12 -41.97 -2.04
C GLN A 419 -8.86 -42.84 -2.03
N ASN A 420 -7.86 -42.48 -2.83
CA ASN A 420 -6.57 -43.18 -2.93
C ASN A 420 -5.43 -42.41 -2.25
N PHE A 421 -5.74 -41.41 -1.43
CA PHE A 421 -4.75 -40.66 -0.67
C PHE A 421 -4.05 -41.56 0.36
N ASP A 422 -2.73 -41.72 0.22
CA ASP A 422 -1.91 -42.61 1.05
C ASP A 422 -1.42 -41.96 2.35
N GLY A 423 -1.73 -40.67 2.56
CA GLY A 423 -1.29 -39.87 3.70
C GLY A 423 0.20 -39.48 3.66
N GLN A 424 0.91 -39.81 2.58
CA GLN A 424 2.34 -39.51 2.39
C GLN A 424 2.59 -38.58 1.20
N HIS A 425 1.76 -38.68 0.15
CA HIS A 425 1.82 -37.87 -1.08
C HIS A 425 0.45 -37.25 -1.34
N TRP A 426 0.40 -36.05 -1.94
CA TRP A 426 -0.87 -35.43 -2.30
C TRP A 426 -1.70 -36.32 -3.25
N PRO A 427 -3.04 -36.28 -3.16
CA PRO A 427 -3.87 -37.11 -4.02
C PRO A 427 -3.61 -36.80 -5.49
N SER A 428 -3.57 -37.84 -6.32
CA SER A 428 -3.49 -37.66 -7.77
C SER A 428 -4.75 -36.96 -8.30
N PHE A 429 -4.63 -36.27 -9.44
CA PHE A 429 -5.80 -35.69 -10.09
C PHE A 429 -6.70 -36.80 -10.66
N ILE A 430 -8.02 -36.67 -10.48
CA ILE A 430 -9.02 -37.62 -10.99
C ILE A 430 -9.08 -37.59 -12.53
N THR A 431 -8.67 -36.47 -13.14
CA THR A 431 -8.73 -36.25 -14.59
C THR A 431 -7.37 -35.95 -15.17
N ASP A 432 -7.03 -36.61 -16.28
CA ASP A 432 -5.89 -36.25 -17.11
C ASP A 432 -6.02 -34.81 -17.62
N LEU A 433 -4.95 -34.03 -17.49
CA LEU A 433 -4.87 -32.67 -17.99
C LEU A 433 -4.30 -32.66 -19.42
N ASP A 434 -4.95 -31.92 -20.32
CA ASP A 434 -4.41 -31.64 -21.65
C ASP A 434 -3.37 -30.51 -21.58
N TYR A 435 -2.13 -30.87 -21.24
CA TYR A 435 -1.03 -29.92 -21.12
C TYR A 435 -0.72 -29.20 -22.45
N THR A 436 -0.98 -29.82 -23.60
CA THR A 436 -0.77 -29.18 -24.90
C THR A 436 -1.69 -27.98 -25.07
N THR A 437 -2.95 -28.10 -24.66
CA THR A 437 -3.92 -26.98 -24.64
C THR A 437 -3.57 -25.95 -23.56
N LEU A 438 -3.19 -26.39 -22.35
CA LEU A 438 -2.87 -25.49 -21.23
C LEU A 438 -1.64 -24.63 -21.48
N THR A 439 -0.66 -25.14 -22.22
CA THR A 439 0.54 -24.38 -22.63
C THR A 439 0.28 -23.45 -23.82
N ASP A 440 -0.84 -23.61 -24.50
CA ASP A 440 -1.26 -22.82 -25.67
C ASP A 440 -2.16 -21.63 -25.28
N VAL A 441 -1.85 -20.99 -24.15
CA VAL A 441 -2.64 -19.90 -23.57
C VAL A 441 -1.96 -18.54 -23.64
N PHE A 442 -0.65 -18.51 -23.90
CA PHE A 442 0.16 -17.30 -23.87
C PHE A 442 0.14 -16.56 -25.23
N PRO A 443 0.19 -15.20 -25.24
CA PRO A 443 0.26 -14.43 -26.47
C PRO A 443 1.68 -14.42 -27.05
N SER A 444 1.79 -14.36 -28.37
CA SER A 444 3.09 -14.33 -29.07
C SER A 444 3.90 -13.04 -28.81
N SER A 445 3.28 -11.99 -28.26
CA SER A 445 3.94 -10.75 -27.85
C SER A 445 4.72 -10.87 -26.53
N LEU A 446 4.58 -11.97 -25.80
CA LEU A 446 5.15 -12.12 -24.46
C LEU A 446 6.69 -12.13 -24.50
N GLU A 447 7.31 -11.27 -23.69
CA GLU A 447 8.77 -11.16 -23.56
C GLU A 447 9.28 -11.67 -22.21
N ARG A 448 8.46 -11.56 -21.16
CA ARG A 448 8.81 -11.93 -19.78
C ARG A 448 7.67 -12.74 -19.18
N LEU A 449 7.99 -13.92 -18.66
CA LEU A 449 7.05 -14.80 -17.98
C LEU A 449 7.56 -15.12 -16.58
N THR A 450 6.77 -14.80 -15.57
CA THR A 450 6.98 -15.29 -14.20
C THR A 450 5.90 -16.33 -13.93
N ILE A 451 6.32 -17.54 -13.59
CA ILE A 451 5.42 -18.56 -13.07
C ILE A 451 5.76 -18.77 -11.62
N ASP A 452 4.80 -18.46 -10.77
CA ASP A 452 4.85 -18.95 -9.40
C ASP A 452 4.56 -20.46 -9.43
N CYS A 453 5.59 -21.26 -9.16
CA CYS A 453 5.51 -22.71 -9.19
C CYS A 453 4.91 -23.28 -7.91
N MET A 454 4.48 -22.43 -6.98
CA MET A 454 3.72 -22.83 -5.82
C MET A 454 2.31 -23.29 -6.25
N GLY A 455 1.92 -24.43 -5.70
CA GLY A 455 0.58 -24.98 -5.84
C GLY A 455 0.11 -25.54 -4.51
N LEU A 456 -0.95 -26.34 -4.59
CA LEU A 456 -1.67 -26.88 -3.44
C LEU A 456 -0.83 -27.69 -2.44
N GLU A 457 0.32 -28.22 -2.88
CA GLU A 457 1.21 -29.09 -2.07
C GLU A 457 2.52 -28.40 -1.65
N GLU A 458 2.76 -27.13 -1.99
CA GLU A 458 4.09 -26.50 -1.83
C GLU A 458 5.24 -27.24 -2.54
N ASP A 459 4.94 -28.22 -3.38
CA ASP A 459 5.89 -28.97 -4.21
C ASP A 459 5.71 -28.55 -5.67
N VAL A 460 6.80 -28.29 -6.40
CA VAL A 460 6.78 -27.99 -7.84
C VAL A 460 6.32 -29.16 -8.73
N THR A 461 6.29 -30.40 -8.21
CA THR A 461 6.02 -31.61 -9.00
C THR A 461 4.70 -31.59 -9.78
N PHE A 462 3.63 -30.99 -9.24
CA PHE A 462 2.33 -30.90 -9.93
C PHE A 462 2.41 -30.10 -11.24
N LEU A 463 3.36 -29.16 -11.34
CA LEU A 463 3.54 -28.27 -12.48
C LEU A 463 4.58 -28.80 -13.49
N LEU A 464 5.41 -29.79 -13.11
CA LEU A 464 6.47 -30.33 -13.97
C LEU A 464 5.97 -30.82 -15.33
N PRO A 465 4.85 -31.57 -15.45
CA PRO A 465 4.36 -32.01 -16.76
C PRO A 465 3.99 -30.83 -17.68
N PHE A 466 3.41 -29.77 -17.10
CA PHE A 466 3.11 -28.53 -17.83
C PHE A 466 4.39 -27.83 -18.28
N LEU A 467 5.39 -27.72 -17.42
CA LEU A 467 6.67 -27.09 -17.75
C LEU A 467 7.43 -27.88 -18.83
N ASP A 468 7.41 -29.21 -18.75
CA ASP A 468 8.00 -30.09 -19.76
C ASP A 468 7.33 -29.89 -21.13
N GLU A 469 5.99 -29.85 -21.19
CA GLU A 469 5.25 -29.54 -22.43
C GLU A 469 5.52 -28.11 -22.92
N PHE A 470 5.56 -27.14 -22.01
CA PHE A 470 5.85 -25.74 -22.30
C PHE A 470 7.21 -25.60 -22.98
N THR A 471 8.25 -26.25 -22.46
CA THR A 471 9.60 -26.16 -23.03
C THR A 471 9.68 -26.71 -24.46
N GLN A 472 8.88 -27.72 -24.81
CA GLN A 472 8.88 -28.32 -26.15
C GLN A 472 8.34 -27.39 -27.23
N HIS A 473 7.37 -26.53 -26.87
CA HIS A 473 6.66 -25.67 -27.82
C HIS A 473 6.97 -24.17 -27.65
N CYS A 474 7.73 -23.78 -26.63
CA CYS A 474 7.97 -22.37 -26.28
C CYS A 474 8.55 -21.55 -27.44
N ALA A 475 9.56 -22.08 -28.14
CA ALA A 475 10.23 -21.34 -29.22
C ALA A 475 9.33 -21.08 -30.44
N GLU A 476 8.39 -22.00 -30.73
CA GLU A 476 7.43 -21.85 -31.82
C GLU A 476 6.29 -20.91 -31.44
N ARG A 477 5.73 -21.09 -30.23
CA ARG A 477 4.54 -20.36 -29.78
C ARG A 477 4.86 -18.96 -29.26
N LEU A 478 6.03 -18.77 -28.67
CA LEU A 478 6.46 -17.53 -27.99
C LEU A 478 7.80 -17.03 -28.53
N PRO A 479 7.84 -16.59 -29.81
CA PRO A 479 9.08 -16.20 -30.48
C PRO A 479 9.77 -14.97 -29.88
N ASN A 480 9.07 -14.18 -29.05
CA ASN A 480 9.59 -12.98 -28.42
C ASN A 480 10.02 -13.18 -26.95
N LEU A 481 9.85 -14.39 -26.40
CA LEU A 481 10.15 -14.67 -24.99
C LEU A 481 11.65 -14.59 -24.76
N LYS A 482 12.07 -13.72 -23.84
CA LYS A 482 13.48 -13.47 -23.51
C LYS A 482 13.82 -13.91 -22.09
N PHE A 483 12.84 -13.91 -21.19
CA PHE A 483 13.08 -14.14 -19.77
C PHE A 483 11.97 -14.97 -19.15
N VAL A 484 12.36 -16.01 -18.39
CA VAL A 484 11.46 -16.82 -17.58
C VAL A 484 11.96 -16.81 -16.12
N LYS A 485 11.07 -16.47 -15.20
CA LYS A 485 11.30 -16.61 -13.76
C LYS A 485 10.39 -17.71 -13.21
N LEU A 486 10.99 -18.68 -12.51
CA LEU A 486 10.30 -19.74 -11.80
C LEU A 486 10.50 -19.49 -10.30
N VAL A 487 9.40 -19.28 -9.57
CA VAL A 487 9.42 -19.06 -8.12
C VAL A 487 9.03 -20.37 -7.43
N VAL A 488 9.82 -20.82 -6.47
CA VAL A 488 9.56 -22.04 -5.69
C VAL A 488 9.63 -21.77 -4.20
N VAL A 489 9.11 -22.69 -3.38
CA VAL A 489 9.05 -22.57 -1.92
C VAL A 489 10.39 -22.87 -1.25
N ASP A 490 11.12 -23.84 -1.79
CA ASP A 490 12.34 -24.38 -1.20
C ASP A 490 13.43 -24.47 -2.28
N GLU A 491 14.67 -24.14 -1.92
CA GLU A 491 15.83 -24.36 -2.78
C GLU A 491 16.03 -25.86 -3.10
N ASP A 492 15.50 -26.76 -2.26
CA ASP A 492 15.47 -28.20 -2.50
C ASP A 492 14.70 -28.60 -3.76
N ASP A 493 13.84 -27.73 -4.30
CA ASP A 493 13.13 -27.93 -5.57
C ASP A 493 13.95 -27.49 -6.80
N PHE A 494 15.03 -26.72 -6.61
CA PHE A 494 15.86 -26.26 -7.72
C PHE A 494 16.38 -27.41 -8.60
N PRO A 495 16.81 -28.57 -8.06
CA PRO A 495 17.21 -29.72 -8.86
C PRO A 495 16.10 -30.24 -9.78
N LEU A 496 14.84 -30.18 -9.38
CA LEU A 496 13.69 -30.65 -10.17
C LEU A 496 13.48 -29.79 -11.42
N LEU A 497 13.76 -28.50 -11.32
CA LEU A 497 13.64 -27.53 -12.41
C LEU A 497 14.87 -27.46 -13.33
N GLN A 498 15.96 -28.18 -13.05
CA GLN A 498 17.19 -28.12 -13.87
C GLN A 498 16.98 -28.53 -15.32
N LYS A 499 16.13 -29.54 -15.58
CA LYS A 499 15.83 -30.00 -16.94
C LYS A 499 15.07 -28.91 -17.71
N VAL A 500 14.04 -28.33 -17.09
CA VAL A 500 13.24 -27.23 -17.64
C VAL A 500 14.12 -26.02 -17.94
N LYS A 501 14.96 -25.62 -16.98
CA LYS A 501 15.90 -24.51 -17.12
C LYS A 501 16.82 -24.69 -18.33
N LYS A 502 17.49 -25.85 -18.44
CA LYS A 502 18.41 -26.13 -19.56
C LYS A 502 17.69 -26.15 -20.91
N ALA A 503 16.46 -26.66 -20.97
CA ALA A 503 15.68 -26.69 -22.20
C ALA A 503 15.33 -25.26 -22.68
N LEU A 504 14.91 -24.38 -21.76
CA LEU A 504 14.63 -22.97 -22.08
C LEU A 504 15.91 -22.20 -22.46
N GLU A 505 17.02 -22.40 -21.74
CA GLU A 505 18.30 -21.77 -22.05
C GLU A 505 18.84 -22.20 -23.43
N ALA A 506 18.57 -23.44 -23.86
CA ALA A 506 18.91 -23.91 -25.20
C ALA A 506 18.16 -23.17 -26.31
N HIS A 507 17.02 -22.54 -26.00
CA HIS A 507 16.28 -21.65 -26.89
C HIS A 507 16.71 -20.17 -26.78
N GLY A 508 17.76 -19.86 -26.01
CA GLY A 508 18.27 -18.50 -25.84
C GLY A 508 17.47 -17.66 -24.84
N ILE A 509 16.65 -18.29 -24.00
CA ILE A 509 15.84 -17.65 -22.97
C ILE A 509 16.66 -17.55 -21.68
N GLU A 510 16.70 -16.38 -21.06
CA GLU A 510 17.27 -16.20 -19.73
C GLU A 510 16.33 -16.81 -18.67
N VAL A 511 16.85 -17.69 -17.80
CA VAL A 511 16.05 -18.37 -16.78
C VAL A 511 16.58 -18.07 -15.38
N LEU A 512 15.70 -17.54 -14.54
CA LEU A 512 15.93 -17.37 -13.10
C LEU A 512 15.03 -18.34 -12.33
N VAL A 513 15.63 -19.17 -11.48
CA VAL A 513 14.91 -19.95 -10.45
C VAL A 513 15.22 -19.30 -9.11
N LYS A 514 14.20 -19.04 -8.30
CA LYS A 514 14.36 -18.30 -7.05
C LYS A 514 13.46 -18.85 -5.95
N ASP A 515 13.97 -18.85 -4.72
CA ASP A 515 13.19 -19.11 -3.52
C ASP A 515 12.27 -17.90 -3.24
N PHE A 516 11.01 -18.19 -2.94
CA PHE A 516 9.98 -17.24 -2.54
C PHE A 516 10.38 -16.45 -1.28
N ILE A 517 10.96 -17.10 -0.27
CA ILE A 517 11.23 -16.49 1.04
C ILE A 517 12.28 -15.37 0.94
N ASP A 518 13.27 -15.55 0.06
CA ASP A 518 14.30 -14.57 -0.23
C ASP A 518 13.78 -13.29 -0.91
N GLU A 519 12.56 -13.28 -1.46
CA GLU A 519 11.98 -12.08 -2.08
C GLU A 519 11.26 -11.16 -1.12
N GLU A 520 10.58 -11.74 -0.14
CA GLU A 520 9.58 -10.98 0.59
C GLU A 520 9.76 -11.00 2.13
N GLY A 521 10.72 -11.77 2.66
CA GLY A 521 11.16 -11.66 4.06
C GLY A 521 10.22 -12.21 5.13
N TRP A 522 9.26 -13.08 4.79
CA TRP A 522 8.12 -13.47 5.64
C TRP A 522 8.31 -14.66 6.61
N GLU A 523 9.40 -14.73 7.38
CA GLU A 523 9.60 -15.86 8.31
C GLU A 523 8.55 -15.96 9.45
N ASP A 524 7.79 -14.89 9.75
CA ASP A 524 6.98 -14.80 10.98
C ASP A 524 5.47 -15.13 10.82
N ASP A 525 4.88 -15.01 9.62
CA ASP A 525 3.44 -15.25 9.37
C ASP A 525 3.12 -16.66 8.84
N MET A 526 4.16 -17.42 8.51
CA MET A 526 4.07 -18.79 8.01
C MET A 526 4.64 -19.77 9.05
N GLU A 527 3.97 -20.91 9.27
CA GLU A 527 4.55 -21.95 10.12
C GLU A 527 5.50 -22.80 9.28
N VAL A 528 6.79 -22.50 9.35
CA VAL A 528 7.83 -23.34 8.74
C VAL A 528 8.05 -24.58 9.59
N ARG A 529 7.61 -25.73 9.08
CA ARG A 529 7.86 -27.06 9.64
C ARG A 529 8.91 -27.77 8.79
N TYR A 530 9.64 -28.70 9.40
CA TYR A 530 10.56 -29.56 8.66
C TYR A 530 9.98 -30.98 8.67
N GLY A 531 9.86 -31.59 7.49
CA GLY A 531 9.48 -32.99 7.35
C GLY A 531 10.53 -33.92 7.96
N ALA A 532 10.17 -35.19 8.18
CA ALA A 532 11.10 -36.22 8.65
C ALA A 532 12.23 -36.50 7.64
N ASP A 533 12.03 -36.12 6.38
CA ASP A 533 13.00 -36.14 5.28
C ASP A 533 13.91 -34.90 5.25
N GLY A 534 13.69 -33.92 6.13
CA GLY A 534 14.46 -32.69 6.22
C GLY A 534 13.98 -31.57 5.29
N ARG A 535 12.99 -31.84 4.43
CA ARG A 535 12.43 -30.83 3.52
C ARG A 535 11.66 -29.78 4.30
N LYS A 536 11.75 -28.52 3.85
CA LYS A 536 10.94 -27.44 4.40
C LYS A 536 9.50 -27.65 3.94
N LYS A 537 8.60 -27.78 4.90
CA LYS A 537 7.16 -27.68 4.69
C LYS A 537 6.73 -26.38 5.32
N ILE A 538 6.47 -25.40 4.49
CA ILE A 538 5.72 -24.27 4.96
C ILE A 538 4.29 -24.80 5.16
N THR A 539 3.58 -24.27 6.14
CA THR A 539 2.14 -24.50 6.20
C THR A 539 1.59 -23.19 6.69
N SER A 540 0.55 -22.69 6.04
CA SER A 540 -0.32 -21.80 6.78
C SER A 540 -0.86 -22.57 7.97
N ARG A 541 -0.95 -21.93 9.15
CA ARG A 541 -1.50 -22.56 10.36
C ARG A 541 -2.84 -23.27 10.13
N LEU A 542 -3.62 -22.81 9.15
CA LEU A 542 -4.92 -23.37 8.76
C LEU A 542 -4.82 -24.79 8.16
N ILE A 543 -3.83 -25.05 7.31
CA ILE A 543 -3.63 -26.37 6.66
C ILE A 543 -3.11 -27.39 7.67
N GLY A 544 -2.20 -26.97 8.55
CA GLY A 544 -1.72 -27.81 9.65
C GLY A 544 -2.87 -28.36 10.50
N ASP A 545 -3.90 -27.53 10.74
CA ASP A 545 -5.08 -27.92 11.51
C ASP A 545 -6.07 -28.79 10.70
N ILE A 546 -6.25 -28.52 9.39
CA ILE A 546 -7.14 -29.28 8.50
C ILE A 546 -6.58 -30.67 8.18
N LEU A 547 -5.31 -30.78 7.80
CA LEU A 547 -4.65 -32.07 7.51
C LEU A 547 -4.52 -32.96 8.75
N HIS A 548 -4.47 -32.39 9.95
CA HIS A 548 -4.51 -33.16 11.20
C HIS A 548 -5.93 -33.62 11.60
N THR A 549 -6.98 -32.95 11.12
CA THR A 549 -8.38 -33.29 11.47
C THR A 549 -9.07 -34.17 10.43
N TRP A 550 -8.69 -34.10 9.16
CA TRP A 550 -9.31 -34.88 8.07
C TRP A 550 -9.20 -36.41 8.18
N PRO A 551 -8.06 -37.00 8.62
CA PRO A 551 -7.96 -38.45 8.79
C PRO A 551 -8.96 -39.01 9.82
N HIS A 552 -9.45 -38.15 10.72
CA HIS A 552 -10.43 -38.52 11.73
C HIS A 552 -11.89 -38.33 11.28
N ALA A 553 -12.15 -37.46 10.29
CA ALA A 553 -13.50 -37.22 9.77
C ALA A 553 -13.92 -38.27 8.74
N ALA A 554 -13.02 -38.67 7.82
CA ALA A 554 -13.31 -39.71 6.83
C ALA A 554 -13.48 -41.11 7.45
N ALA A 555 -12.81 -41.37 8.58
CA ALA A 555 -12.96 -42.60 9.35
C ALA A 555 -14.29 -42.68 10.16
N GLN A 556 -15.04 -41.59 10.27
CA GLN A 556 -16.32 -41.54 11.01
C GLN A 556 -17.55 -41.62 10.11
N THR A 557 -17.39 -41.62 8.79
CA THR A 557 -18.50 -41.70 7.81
C THR A 557 -18.70 -43.09 7.20
N THR A 558 -17.94 -44.09 7.64
CA THR A 558 -18.19 -45.51 7.35
C THR A 558 -18.52 -46.27 8.62
N ASP A 559 -19.76 -46.14 9.07
CA ASP A 559 -20.47 -47.11 9.93
C ASP A 559 -21.93 -47.21 9.49
#